data_AF-X1V9Y7-F1
#
_entry.id   AF-X1V9Y7-F1
#
_cell.length_a   1.000
_cell.length_b   1.000
_cell.length_c   1.000
_cell.angle_alpha   90.00
_cell.angle_beta   90.00
_cell.angle_gamma   90.00
#
_symmetry.space_group_name_H-M   'P 1'
#
loop_
_entity.id
_entity.type
_entity.pdbx_description
1 polymer ?
#
loop_
_entity_poly.entity_id
_entity_poly.type
_entity_poly.pdbx_seq_one_letter_code
_entity_poly.pdbx_strand_id
1 'polypeptide(L)' 'METITITLNGREVSGHPAMTVLELASESGIKIPTLCNDSHLAPFGACRICIVEDERSGALMASCVTPIAS' A
#
# COMPACT_ATOMS: atom_id res chain seq x y z
N MET A 1 14.29 -11.51 7.99
CA MET A 1 13.64 -10.26 7.57
C MET A 1 12.52 -10.01 8.56
N GLU A 2 12.54 -8.89 9.26
CA GLU A 2 11.50 -8.56 10.23
C GLU A 2 10.20 -8.21 9.50
N THR A 3 9.11 -8.80 9.94
CA THR A 3 7.75 -8.52 9.43
C THR A 3 7.20 -7.29 10.14
N ILE A 4 6.61 -6.38 9.37
CA ILE A 4 5.89 -5.22 9.91
C ILE A 4 4.41 -5.56 9.90
N THR A 5 3.76 -5.41 11.05
CA THR A 5 2.30 -5.51 11.17
C THR A 5 1.71 -4.11 11.20
N ILE A 6 0.72 -3.87 10.34
CA ILE A 6 -0.05 -2.64 10.31
C ILE A 6 -1.55 -2.96 10.31
N THR A 7 -2.37 -1.96 10.65
CA THR A 7 -3.81 -2.05 10.53
C THR A 7 -4.26 -1.49 9.18
N LEU A 8 -4.92 -2.30 8.36
CA LEU A 8 -5.46 -1.91 7.06
C LEU A 8 -6.98 -2.15 7.05
N ASN A 9 -7.77 -1.07 6.97
CA ASN A 9 -9.24 -1.12 7.07
C ASN A 9 -9.74 -1.90 8.31
N GLY A 10 -9.13 -1.65 9.47
CA GLY A 10 -9.47 -2.32 10.73
C GLY A 10 -9.02 -3.79 10.84
N ARG A 11 -8.21 -4.29 9.90
CA ARG A 11 -7.64 -5.66 9.95
C ARG A 11 -6.14 -5.59 10.18
N GLU A 12 -5.62 -6.41 11.08
CA GLU A 12 -4.18 -6.58 11.22
C GLU A 12 -3.64 -7.41 10.06
N VAL A 13 -2.65 -6.86 9.37
CA VAL A 13 -1.97 -7.47 8.23
C VAL A 13 -0.47 -7.33 8.40
N SER A 14 0.28 -8.37 8.01
CA SER A 14 1.74 -8.41 8.17
C SER A 14 2.40 -8.52 6.81
N GLY A 15 3.46 -7.74 6.61
CA GLY A 15 4.22 -7.71 5.35
C GLY A 15 5.70 -7.42 5.55
N HIS A 16 6.42 -7.25 4.46
CA HIS A 16 7.85 -6.92 4.47
C HIS A 16 8.09 -5.40 4.38
N PRO A 17 9.10 -4.84 5.07
CA PRO A 17 9.36 -3.38 5.12
C PRO A 17 9.52 -2.69 3.76
N ALA A 18 9.96 -3.42 2.74
CA ALA A 18 10.17 -2.89 1.39
C ALA A 18 8.91 -2.96 0.51
N MET A 19 7.84 -3.58 1.01
CA MET A 19 6.59 -3.74 0.30
C MET A 19 5.79 -2.43 0.33
N THR A 20 5.10 -2.15 -0.76
CA THR A 20 4.19 -1.02 -0.87
C THR A 20 2.86 -1.32 -0.18
N VAL A 21 2.12 -0.28 0.21
CA VAL A 21 0.77 -0.44 0.76
C VAL A 21 -0.15 -1.17 -0.24
N LEU A 22 0.03 -0.94 -1.55
CA LEU A 22 -0.74 -1.61 -2.60
C LEU A 22 -0.49 -3.13 -2.65
N GLU A 23 0.77 -3.54 -2.54
CA GLU A 23 1.15 -4.96 -2.54
C GLU A 23 0.59 -5.66 -1.30
N LEU A 24 0.78 -5.07 -0.11
CA LEU A 24 0.25 -5.63 1.13
C LEU A 24 -1.28 -5.73 1.11
N ALA A 25 -1.96 -4.71 0.58
CA ALA A 25 -3.41 -4.73 0.40
C ALA A 25 -3.83 -5.88 -0.52
N SER A 26 -3.13 -6.07 -1.63
CA SER A 26 -3.43 -7.13 -2.60
C SER A 26 -3.27 -8.53 -2.00
N GLU A 27 -2.18 -8.77 -1.26
CA GLU A 27 -1.95 -10.05 -0.55
C GLU A 27 -2.99 -10.29 0.55
N SER A 28 -3.50 -9.22 1.16
CA SER A 28 -4.53 -9.26 2.19
C SER A 28 -5.96 -9.35 1.64
N GLY A 29 -6.11 -9.45 0.31
CA GLY A 29 -7.41 -9.53 -0.38
C GLY A 29 -8.18 -8.21 -0.45
N ILE A 30 -7.52 -7.07 -0.19
CA ILE A 30 -8.08 -5.73 -0.31
C ILE A 30 -7.73 -5.17 -1.68
N LYS A 31 -8.75 -4.99 -2.52
CA LYS A 31 -8.57 -4.49 -3.89
C LYS A 31 -8.54 -2.97 -3.91
N ILE A 32 -7.39 -2.40 -4.24
CA ILE A 32 -7.23 -0.97 -4.53
C ILE A 32 -7.20 -0.79 -6.05
N PRO A 33 -8.01 0.10 -6.64
CA PRO A 33 -8.00 0.33 -8.08
C PRO A 33 -6.68 0.97 -8.52
N THR A 34 -6.18 0.54 -9.67
CA THR A 34 -4.94 1.03 -10.27
C THR A 34 -5.11 1.20 -11.78
N LEU A 35 -4.36 2.13 -12.35
CA LEU A 35 -4.32 2.35 -13.81
C LEU A 35 -2.89 2.38 -14.35
N CYS A 36 -1.96 2.99 -13.63
CA CYS A 36 -0.55 3.07 -14.04
C CYS A 36 0.37 2.09 -13.29
N ASN A 37 -0.18 1.13 -12.52
CA ASN A 37 0.60 0.14 -11.79
C ASN A 37 0.72 -1.14 -12.63
N ASP A 38 1.95 -1.59 -12.88
CA ASP A 38 2.26 -2.79 -13.65
C ASP A 38 3.37 -3.57 -12.93
N SER A 39 3.22 -4.89 -12.80
CA SER A 39 4.16 -5.75 -12.06
C SER A 39 5.54 -5.88 -12.70
N HIS A 40 5.67 -5.51 -13.98
CA HIS A 40 6.94 -5.54 -14.70
C HIS A 40 7.65 -4.19 -14.74
N LEU A 41 7.04 -3.14 -14.16
CA LEU A 41 7.58 -1.78 -14.14
C LEU A 41 7.81 -1.31 -12.71
N ALA A 42 8.71 -0.33 -12.56
CA ALA A 42 8.86 0.36 -11.29
C ALA A 42 7.60 1.18 -10.95
N PRO A 43 7.20 1.26 -9.67
CA PRO A 43 6.07 2.07 -9.27
C PRO A 43 6.22 3.54 -9.65
N PHE A 44 5.20 4.11 -10.31
CA PHE A 44 5.26 5.47 -10.86
C PHE A 44 4.37 6.49 -10.13
N GLY A 45 3.19 6.06 -9.65
CA GLY A 45 2.29 6.92 -8.87
C GLY A 45 1.62 8.08 -9.63
N ALA A 46 1.58 8.08 -10.97
CA ALA A 46 1.00 9.20 -11.72
C ALA A 46 -0.52 9.22 -11.80
N CYS A 47 -1.20 8.07 -11.89
CA CYS A 47 -2.67 8.06 -12.09
C CYS A 47 -3.46 8.53 -10.86
N ARG A 48 -2.87 8.42 -9.66
CA ARG A 48 -3.50 8.79 -8.37
C ARG A 48 -4.86 8.15 -8.09
N ILE A 49 -5.22 7.07 -8.79
CA ILE A 49 -6.44 6.30 -8.53
C ILE A 49 -6.31 5.45 -7.25
N CYS A 50 -5.08 5.06 -6.90
CA CYS A 50 -4.78 4.24 -5.73
C CYS A 50 -4.56 5.06 -4.45
N ILE A 51 -5.23 6.21 -4.30
CA ILE A 51 -5.07 7.03 -3.09
C ILE A 51 -5.69 6.31 -1.89
N VAL A 52 -4.94 6.31 -0.79
CA VAL A 52 -5.35 5.81 0.53
C VAL A 52 -5.06 6.88 1.58
N GLU A 53 -5.75 6.78 2.71
CA GLU A 53 -5.59 7.67 3.85
C GLU A 53 -4.84 6.95 4.97
N ASP A 54 -3.86 7.62 5.57
CA ASP A 54 -3.31 7.20 6.86
C ASP A 54 -4.18 7.76 7.99
N GLU A 55 -4.90 6.88 8.69
CA GLU A 55 -5.81 7.24 9.78
C GLU A 55 -5.10 7.99 10.92
N ARG A 56 -3.79 7.83 11.12
CA ARG A 56 -3.05 8.53 12.18
C ARG A 56 -2.74 9.97 11.84
N SER A 57 -2.37 10.25 10.59
CA SER A 57 -1.91 11.57 10.15
C SER A 57 -2.93 12.35 9.32
N GLY A 58 -3.95 11.67 8.79
CA GLY A 58 -4.87 12.21 7.79
C GLY A 58 -4.23 12.43 6.42
N ALA A 59 -3.00 11.95 6.21
CA ALA A 59 -2.28 12.15 4.96
C ALA A 59 -2.87 11.25 3.85
N LEU A 60 -3.15 11.87 2.70
CA LEU A 60 -3.51 11.14 1.48
C LEU A 60 -2.26 10.78 0.70
N MET A 61 -2.09 9.49 0.43
CA MET A 61 -0.89 8.95 -0.22
C MET A 61 -1.25 7.94 -1.30
N ALA A 62 -0.38 7.81 -2.31
CA ALA A 62 -0.58 6.84 -3.37
C ALA A 62 -0.04 5.47 -2.91
N SER A 63 -0.93 4.49 -2.72
CA SER A 63 -0.56 3.20 -2.15
C SER A 63 0.48 2.42 -2.96
N CYS A 64 0.56 2.65 -4.28
CA CYS A 64 1.52 1.99 -5.17
C CYS A 64 2.97 2.40 -4.96
N VAL A 65 3.26 3.56 -4.37
CA VAL A 65 4.64 4.06 -4.19
C VAL A 65 5.01 4.26 -2.72
N THR A 66 4.03 4.19 -1.82
CA THR A 66 4.29 4.33 -0.38
C THR A 66 4.69 2.98 0.22
N PRO A 67 5.88 2.87 0.81
CA PRO A 67 6.28 1.66 1.55
C PRO A 67 5.49 1.54 2.86
N ILE A 68 5.32 0.31 3.34
CA ILE A 68 4.76 0.07 4.66
C ILE A 68 5.77 0.46 5.75
N ALA A 69 5.30 1.15 6.77
CA ALA A 69 6.07 1.49 7.95
C ALA A 69 5.20 1.30 9.20
N SER A 70 5.83 0.93 10.32
CA SER A 70 5.20 0.81 11.64
C SER A 70 4.88 2.18 12.25
#